data_AF-X1A6K9-F1
#
_entry.id   AF-X1A6K9-F1
#
_cell.length_a   1.000
_cell.length_b   1.000
_cell.length_c   1.000
_cell.angle_alpha   90.00
_cell.angle_beta   90.00
_cell.angle_gamma   90.00
#
_symmetry.space_group_name_H-M   'P 1'
#
loop_
_entity.id
_entity.type
_entity.pdbx_description
1 polymer ?
#
loop_
_entity_poly.entity_id
_entity_poly.type
_entity_poly.pdbx_seq_one_letter_code
_entity_poly.pdbx_strand_id
1 'polypeptide(L)'
;RLELADAQGVILKKGQVACELSCGDELLITEMLMTGLFNEMTRGAAAALLSCIIWQEKGKDDAPPLPPSLKAAYRRMREVATRVGTVMRESRVEVNVQDFVERCTRTDIAPVVFQWCRGDKFAVVLKDTSIYEG
;
A
#
# COMPACT_ATOMS: atom_id res chain seq x y z
N ARG A 1 -18.69 1.21 -10.00
CA ARG A 1 -17.95 2.47 -9.68
C ARG A 1 -16.43 2.30 -9.71
N LEU A 2 -15.86 1.18 -9.25
CA LEU A 2 -14.45 0.83 -9.49
C LEU A 2 -14.22 -0.16 -10.65
N GLU A 3 -15.31 -0.60 -11.32
CA GLU A 3 -15.26 -1.49 -12.49
C GLU A 3 -14.66 -2.88 -12.17
N LEU A 4 -14.89 -3.37 -10.95
CA LEU A 4 -14.57 -4.75 -10.54
C LEU A 4 -15.59 -5.75 -11.11
N ALA A 5 -16.85 -5.33 -11.24
CA ALA A 5 -17.94 -6.03 -11.89
C ALA A 5 -18.77 -5.03 -12.72
N ASP A 6 -19.49 -5.53 -13.72
CA ASP A 6 -20.42 -4.75 -14.53
C ASP A 6 -21.77 -4.52 -13.84
N ALA A 7 -22.72 -3.87 -14.53
CA ALA A 7 -24.03 -3.55 -13.98
C ALA A 7 -24.94 -4.78 -13.81
N GLN A 8 -24.60 -5.90 -14.45
CA GLN A 8 -25.32 -7.17 -14.39
C GLN A 8 -24.72 -8.09 -13.31
N GLY A 9 -23.64 -7.67 -12.64
CA GLY A 9 -22.95 -8.44 -11.61
C GLY A 9 -21.92 -9.42 -12.16
N VAL A 10 -21.55 -9.32 -13.45
CA VAL A 10 -20.50 -10.15 -14.04
C VAL A 10 -19.14 -9.57 -13.67
N ILE A 11 -18.25 -10.44 -13.19
CA ILE A 11 -16.89 -10.05 -12.79
C ILE A 11 -16.07 -9.58 -14.00
N LEU A 12 -15.39 -8.45 -13.84
CA LEU A 12 -14.47 -7.89 -14.83
C LEU A 12 -13.02 -8.26 -14.49
N LYS A 13 -12.07 -7.97 -15.38
CA LYS A 13 -10.64 -8.28 -15.18
C LYS A 13 -10.09 -7.71 -13.86
N LYS A 14 -10.50 -6.50 -13.47
CA LYS A 14 -10.12 -5.92 -12.17
C LYS A 14 -10.61 -6.79 -11.01
N GLY A 15 -11.86 -7.25 -11.07
CA GLY A 15 -12.43 -8.12 -10.05
C GLY A 15 -11.67 -9.44 -9.94
N GLN A 16 -11.28 -10.04 -11.09
CA GLN A 16 -10.47 -11.25 -11.10
C GLN A 16 -9.12 -11.05 -10.39
N VAL A 17 -8.44 -9.93 -10.66
CA VAL A 17 -7.19 -9.58 -9.96
C VAL A 17 -7.42 -9.40 -8.47
N ALA A 18 -8.50 -8.73 -8.07
CA ALA A 18 -8.83 -8.54 -6.65
C ALA A 18 -9.09 -9.87 -5.94
N CYS A 19 -9.72 -10.86 -6.60
CA CYS A 19 -9.97 -12.17 -6.02
C CYS A 19 -8.69 -12.97 -5.69
N GLU A 20 -7.57 -12.68 -6.36
CA GLU A 20 -6.28 -13.33 -6.10
C GLU A 20 -5.50 -12.68 -4.95
N LEU A 21 -6.00 -11.57 -4.40
CA LEU A 21 -5.36 -10.85 -3.31
C LEU A 21 -5.98 -11.25 -1.97
N SER A 22 -5.23 -12.02 -1.18
CA SER A 22 -5.64 -12.44 0.17
C SER A 22 -4.98 -11.64 1.30
N CYS A 23 -4.13 -10.66 0.96
CA CYS A 23 -3.36 -9.89 1.92
C CYS A 23 -3.35 -8.40 1.55
N GLY A 24 -3.49 -7.54 2.56
CA GLY A 24 -3.65 -6.10 2.36
C GLY A 24 -5.05 -5.74 1.87
N ASP A 25 -5.24 -4.47 1.48
CA ASP A 25 -6.51 -3.99 0.92
C ASP A 25 -6.57 -4.29 -0.58
N GLU A 26 -7.39 -5.28 -0.95
CA GLU A 26 -7.47 -5.82 -2.31
C GLU A 26 -7.96 -4.77 -3.33
N LEU A 27 -8.83 -3.84 -2.91
CA LEU A 27 -9.33 -2.77 -3.77
C LEU A 27 -8.23 -1.78 -4.11
N LEU A 28 -7.47 -1.34 -3.09
CA LEU A 28 -6.36 -0.43 -3.26
C LEU A 28 -5.25 -1.03 -4.13
N ILE A 29 -4.81 -2.25 -3.80
CA ILE A 29 -3.73 -2.93 -4.54
C ILE A 29 -4.15 -3.14 -6.00
N THR A 30 -5.39 -3.57 -6.25
CA THR A 30 -5.92 -3.72 -7.61
C THR A 30 -5.91 -2.38 -8.36
N GLU A 31 -6.35 -1.28 -7.76
CA GLU A 31 -6.32 0.02 -8.42
C GLU A 31 -4.88 0.53 -8.66
N MET A 32 -3.93 0.26 -7.76
CA MET A 32 -2.52 0.58 -7.97
C MET A 32 -1.90 -0.20 -9.13
N LEU A 33 -2.25 -1.49 -9.27
CA LEU A 33 -1.84 -2.31 -10.41
C LEU A 33 -2.41 -1.75 -11.73
N MET A 34 -3.70 -1.41 -11.73
CA MET A 34 -4.40 -0.95 -12.94
C MET A 34 -4.02 0.47 -13.37
N THR A 35 -3.53 1.30 -12.46
CA THR A 35 -2.95 2.61 -12.78
C THR A 35 -1.52 2.52 -13.29
N GLY A 36 -0.92 1.32 -13.31
CA GLY A 36 0.45 1.10 -13.74
C GLY A 36 1.50 1.66 -12.78
N LEU A 37 1.14 1.88 -11.51
CA LEU A 37 2.02 2.53 -10.52
C LEU A 37 3.37 1.81 -10.36
N PHE A 38 3.36 0.48 -10.47
CA PHE A 38 4.54 -0.36 -10.28
C PHE A 38 5.42 -0.50 -11.53
N ASN A 39 4.97 -0.04 -12.71
CA ASN A 39 5.63 -0.34 -13.99
C ASN A 39 7.07 0.18 -14.08
N GLU A 40 7.35 1.32 -13.45
CA GLU A 40 8.67 1.98 -13.47
C GLU A 40 9.45 1.76 -12.17
N MET A 41 8.97 0.90 -11.27
CA MET A 41 9.58 0.67 -9.97
C MET A 41 10.56 -0.51 -10.01
N THR A 42 11.63 -0.42 -9.22
CA THR A 42 12.47 -1.60 -8.94
C THR A 42 11.72 -2.57 -8.04
N ARG A 43 12.10 -3.85 -8.05
CA ARG A 43 11.48 -4.88 -7.19
C ARG A 43 11.51 -4.50 -5.71
N GLY A 44 12.65 -3.98 -5.22
CA GLY A 44 12.78 -3.53 -3.84
C GLY A 44 11.95 -2.30 -3.52
N ALA A 45 11.82 -1.36 -4.47
CA ALA A 45 10.95 -0.21 -4.30
C ALA A 45 9.46 -0.62 -4.24
N ALA A 46 9.04 -1.56 -5.10
CA ALA A 46 7.68 -2.09 -5.08
C ALA A 46 7.37 -2.82 -3.77
N ALA A 47 8.29 -3.66 -3.28
CA ALA A 47 8.16 -4.36 -2.00
C ALA A 47 8.02 -3.38 -0.83
N ALA A 48 8.86 -2.33 -0.79
CA ALA A 48 8.77 -1.29 0.23
C ALA A 48 7.44 -0.52 0.16
N LEU A 49 6.92 -0.21 -1.02
CA LEU A 49 5.62 0.46 -1.14
C LEU A 49 4.45 -0.43 -0.68
N LEU A 50 4.47 -1.71 -1.06
CA LEU A 50 3.47 -2.69 -0.64
C LEU A 50 3.51 -2.93 0.88
N SER A 51 4.69 -2.83 1.50
CA SER A 51 4.82 -2.92 2.96
C SER A 51 3.95 -1.88 3.69
N CYS A 52 3.70 -0.72 3.07
CA CYS A 52 2.85 0.31 3.66
C CYS A 52 1.37 -0.08 3.80
N ILE A 53 0.92 -1.07 3.00
CA ILE A 53 -0.48 -1.52 2.96
C ILE A 53 -0.70 -2.68 3.94
N ILE A 54 0.29 -3.57 4.05
CA ILE A 54 0.22 -4.75 4.92
C ILE A 54 0.58 -4.43 6.37
N TRP A 55 1.32 -3.34 6.62
CA TRP A 55 1.73 -2.95 7.96
C TRP A 55 0.56 -2.42 8.78
N GLN A 56 0.18 -3.15 9.84
CA GLN A 56 -0.99 -2.85 10.66
C GLN A 56 -0.67 -2.27 12.04
N GLU A 57 0.60 -2.21 12.42
CA GLU A 57 1.00 -1.58 13.67
C GLU A 57 1.17 -0.08 13.46
N LYS A 58 0.89 0.71 14.50
CA LYS A 58 1.25 2.12 14.50
C LYS A 58 2.70 2.18 14.93
N GLY A 59 3.60 2.63 14.04
CA GLY A 59 4.99 2.81 14.42
C GLY A 59 5.13 3.94 15.44
N LYS A 60 6.33 4.03 16.02
CA LYS A 60 6.71 5.15 16.87
C LYS A 60 7.11 6.32 15.98
N ASP A 61 7.06 7.54 16.53
CA ASP A 61 7.42 8.78 15.81
C ASP A 61 8.92 8.87 15.42
N ASP A 62 9.70 7.80 15.65
CA ASP A 62 11.12 7.70 15.34
C ASP A 62 11.43 6.90 14.05
N ALA A 63 10.40 6.48 13.30
CA ALA A 63 10.59 5.76 12.05
C ALA A 63 11.45 6.57 11.05
N PRO A 64 12.40 5.93 10.33
CA PRO A 64 13.21 6.63 9.35
C PRO A 64 12.36 7.28 8.26
N PRO A 65 12.81 8.42 7.68
CA PRO A 65 12.09 9.06 6.61
C PRO A 65 12.03 8.14 5.38
N LEU A 66 10.90 8.19 4.67
CA LEU A 66 10.73 7.44 3.43
C LEU A 66 11.84 7.80 2.41
N PRO A 67 12.49 6.80 1.78
CA PRO A 67 13.49 7.03 0.75
C PRO A 67 13.01 8.01 -0.33
N PRO A 68 13.85 8.97 -0.78
CA PRO A 68 13.43 9.97 -1.77
C PRO A 68 12.83 9.38 -3.05
N SER A 69 13.36 8.24 -3.51
CA SER A 69 12.87 7.51 -4.68
C SER A 69 11.44 6.97 -4.53
N LEU A 70 10.96 6.76 -3.30
CA LEU A 70 9.61 6.26 -3.03
C LEU A 70 8.58 7.36 -2.82
N LYS A 71 8.99 8.62 -2.58
CA LYS A 71 8.06 9.72 -2.26
C LYS A 71 7.01 9.97 -3.34
N ALA A 72 7.41 9.91 -4.62
CA ALA A 72 6.50 10.10 -5.73
C ALA A 72 5.46 8.97 -5.82
N ALA A 73 5.89 7.71 -5.69
CA ALA A 73 5.01 6.55 -5.71
C ALA A 73 4.07 6.52 -4.50
N TYR A 74 4.58 6.88 -3.31
CA TYR A 74 3.79 7.01 -2.09
C TYR A 74 2.69 8.07 -2.21
N ARG A 75 3.00 9.24 -2.81
CA ARG A 75 1.98 10.27 -3.06
C ARG A 75 0.86 9.73 -3.94
N ARG A 76 1.21 9.05 -5.04
CA ARG A 76 0.23 8.42 -5.94
C ARG A 76 -0.58 7.33 -5.23
N MET A 77 0.04 6.51 -4.38
CA MET A 77 -0.66 5.53 -3.57
C MET A 77 -1.72 6.18 -2.66
N ARG A 78 -1.40 7.30 -2.00
CA ARG A 78 -2.38 8.05 -1.19
C ARG A 78 -3.52 8.64 -2.03
N GLU A 79 -3.22 9.13 -3.23
CA GLU A 79 -4.23 9.62 -4.18
C GLU A 79 -5.20 8.49 -4.57
N VAL A 80 -4.68 7.29 -4.88
CA VAL A 80 -5.49 6.11 -5.19
C VAL A 80 -6.32 5.68 -3.98
N ALA A 81 -5.72 5.59 -2.78
CA ALA A 81 -6.44 5.24 -1.55
C ALA A 81 -7.57 6.23 -1.25
N THR A 82 -7.33 7.53 -1.45
CA THR A 82 -8.35 8.56 -1.27
C THR A 82 -9.51 8.37 -2.25
N ARG A 83 -9.21 8.06 -3.51
CA ARG A 83 -10.24 7.75 -4.52
C ARG A 83 -11.04 6.51 -4.14
N VAL A 84 -10.39 5.42 -3.73
CA VAL A 84 -11.05 4.19 -3.30
C VAL A 84 -11.98 4.46 -2.11
N GLY A 85 -11.47 5.08 -1.04
CA GLY A 85 -12.28 5.41 0.14
C GLY A 85 -13.45 6.33 -0.18
N THR A 86 -13.27 7.30 -1.09
CA THR A 86 -14.36 8.17 -1.55
C THR A 86 -15.45 7.38 -2.27
N VAL A 87 -15.07 6.47 -3.18
CA VAL A 87 -16.03 5.62 -3.90
C VAL A 87 -16.75 4.64 -2.96
N MET A 88 -16.06 4.11 -1.94
CA MET A 88 -16.68 3.29 -0.89
C MET A 88 -17.77 4.09 -0.16
N ARG A 89 -17.44 5.30 0.31
CA ARG A 89 -18.40 6.19 0.99
C ARG A 89 -19.59 6.56 0.10
N GLU A 90 -19.35 6.90 -1.17
CA GLU A 90 -20.43 7.19 -2.13
C GLU A 90 -21.33 5.98 -2.41
N SER A 91 -20.78 4.78 -2.25
CA SER A 91 -21.51 3.52 -2.35
C SER A 91 -22.20 3.14 -1.02
N ARG A 92 -22.28 4.07 -0.06
CA ARG A 92 -22.90 3.94 1.26
C ARG A 92 -22.22 2.91 2.17
N VAL A 93 -20.95 2.61 1.93
CA VAL A 93 -20.11 1.88 2.89
C VAL A 93 -19.77 2.84 4.03
N GLU A 94 -19.96 2.39 5.27
CA GLU A 94 -19.59 3.15 6.46
C GLU A 94 -18.07 3.14 6.62
N VAL A 95 -17.43 4.18 6.07
CA VAL A 95 -15.98 4.33 6.11
C VAL A 95 -15.62 5.81 6.29
N ASN A 96 -14.70 6.08 7.22
CA ASN A 96 -13.99 7.35 7.25
C ASN A 96 -12.85 7.29 6.24
N VAL A 97 -12.92 8.12 5.20
CA VAL A 97 -11.94 8.15 4.11
C VAL A 97 -10.54 8.48 4.62
N GLN A 98 -10.42 9.38 5.60
CA GLN A 98 -9.13 9.74 6.16
C GLN A 98 -8.50 8.57 6.91
N ASP A 99 -9.27 7.94 7.81
CA ASP A 99 -8.80 6.79 8.58
C ASP A 99 -8.42 5.61 7.66
N PHE A 100 -9.20 5.41 6.59
CA PHE A 100 -8.90 4.42 5.54
C PHE A 100 -7.53 4.69 4.89
N VAL A 101 -7.29 5.92 4.44
CA VAL A 101 -6.03 6.32 3.81
C VAL A 101 -4.87 6.14 4.79
N GLU A 102 -5.01 6.64 6.02
CA GLU A 102 -3.95 6.55 7.04
C GLU A 102 -3.62 5.09 7.41
N ARG A 103 -4.63 4.23 7.50
CA ARG A 103 -4.43 2.79 7.73
C ARG A 103 -3.71 2.11 6.57
N CYS A 104 -4.08 2.42 5.34
CA CYS A 104 -3.58 1.75 4.14
C CYS A 104 -2.25 2.34 3.61
N THR A 105 -1.71 3.39 4.23
CA THR A 105 -0.49 4.06 3.75
C THR A 105 0.51 4.34 4.87
N ARG A 106 0.71 3.40 5.79
CA ARG A 106 1.67 3.56 6.90
C ARG A 106 3.10 3.38 6.43
N THR A 107 3.96 4.37 6.62
CA THR A 107 5.32 4.34 6.06
C THR A 107 6.37 3.73 6.97
N ASP A 108 6.01 3.38 8.19
CA ASP A 108 6.93 3.08 9.30
C ASP A 108 7.93 1.97 8.94
N ILE A 109 7.46 0.90 8.29
CA ILE A 109 8.27 -0.25 7.92
C ILE A 109 8.89 -0.14 6.51
N ALA A 110 8.48 0.83 5.69
CA ALA A 110 8.93 0.92 4.30
C ALA A 110 10.45 1.15 4.14
N PRO A 111 11.13 1.98 4.96
CA PRO A 111 12.59 2.12 4.91
C PRO A 111 13.33 0.81 5.21
N VAL A 112 12.84 0.06 6.21
CA VAL A 112 13.38 -1.24 6.66
C VAL A 112 13.30 -2.24 5.52
N VAL A 113 12.13 -2.37 4.88
CA VAL A 113 11.93 -3.28 3.73
C VAL A 113 12.79 -2.84 2.54
N PHE A 114 12.92 -1.53 2.31
CA PHE A 114 13.75 -1.02 1.22
C PHE A 114 15.23 -1.36 1.40
N GLN A 115 15.79 -1.22 2.60
CA GLN A 115 17.15 -1.64 2.94
C GLN A 115 17.32 -3.16 2.82
N TRP A 116 16.38 -3.93 3.38
CA TRP A 116 16.40 -5.38 3.29
C TRP A 116 16.44 -5.88 1.83
N CYS A 117 15.60 -5.31 0.96
CA CYS A 117 15.59 -5.65 -0.46
C CYS A 117 16.87 -5.25 -1.22
N ARG A 118 17.74 -4.41 -0.63
CA ARG A 118 19.06 -4.09 -1.18
C ARG A 118 20.16 -5.06 -0.72
N GLY A 119 19.83 -6.00 0.19
CA GLY A 119 20.74 -7.02 0.70
C GLY A 119 21.47 -6.61 1.98
N ASP A 120 20.99 -5.58 2.69
CA ASP A 120 21.54 -5.20 3.98
C ASP A 120 21.32 -6.31 5.02
N LYS A 121 22.29 -6.51 5.91
CA LYS A 121 22.20 -7.54 6.95
C LYS A 121 21.11 -7.19 7.96
N PHE A 122 20.44 -8.20 8.49
CA PHE A 122 19.38 -8.01 9.49
C PHE A 122 19.81 -7.14 10.68
N ALA A 123 21.01 -7.39 11.22
CA ALA A 123 21.59 -6.62 12.33
C ALA A 123 21.89 -5.14 12.00
N VAL A 124 21.93 -4.76 10.72
CA VAL A 124 22.04 -3.35 10.29
C VAL A 124 20.64 -2.73 10.26
N VAL A 125 19.70 -3.42 9.60
CA VAL A 125 18.31 -2.98 9.44
C VAL A 125 17.64 -2.72 10.81
N LEU A 126 17.90 -3.56 11.81
CA LEU A 126 17.35 -3.39 13.17
C LEU A 126 17.89 -2.19 13.95
N LYS A 127 19.08 -1.68 13.60
CA LYS A 127 19.62 -0.49 14.27
C LYS A 127 18.90 0.78 13.87
N ASP A 128 18.30 0.74 12.68
CA ASP A 128 17.64 1.90 12.07
C ASP A 128 16.14 1.91 12.37
N THR A 129 15.61 0.99 13.18
CA THR A 129 14.18 0.94 13.51
C THR A 129 13.94 0.57 14.98
N SER A 130 12.84 1.06 15.51
CA SER A 130 12.34 0.74 16.85
C SER A 130 11.25 -0.34 16.84
N ILE A 131 10.95 -0.89 15.65
CA ILE A 131 10.08 -2.04 15.41
C ILE A 131 10.77 -3.30 15.93
N TYR A 132 10.02 -4.13 16.66
CA TYR A 132 10.55 -5.39 17.19
C TYR A 132 10.82 -6.40 16.07
N GLU A 133 11.75 -7.33 16.33
CA GLU A 133 12.22 -8.32 15.37
C GLU A 133 11.20 -9.41 14.99
N GLY A 134 10.09 -9.51 15.73
CA GLY A 134 9.11 -10.60 15.68
C GLY A 134 7.80 -10.22 15.02
#